data_AF-A0A3B4ZV61-F1
#
_entry.id   AF-A0A3B4ZV61-F1
#
_cell.length_a   1.000
_cell.length_b   1.000
_cell.length_c   1.000
_cell.angle_alpha   90.00
_cell.angle_beta   90.00
_cell.angle_gamma   90.00
#
_symmetry.space_group_name_H-M   'P 1'
#
loop_
_entity.id
_entity.type
_entity.pdbx_description
1 polymer ?
#
loop_
_entity_poly.entity_id
_entity_poly.type
_entity_poly.pdbx_seq_one_letter_code
_entity_poly.pdbx_strand_id
1 'polypeptide(L)'
;MNFSSTGRCGGGKILSNKYPKGAFSVTSIICDIYSMFSSEFDSIKCLGGGGFGHVYAAREKLVNKFYAVKIVHYKEKALREVTTLGEISHDNIVRYYNCWIEDSEPQWDNSYSDSYSTSHDSSPKYLYIKMELCDTKTLHDWIKEKNEKTLQESERRAESLPLAQQIVSGVECIHSKKVIHRDLKPVNIMFGKDGKLKIGDFGLATAEIDDDIEKLMKRTGKAGTKSYMAPEQRSKGYGRKVDIFAMGLIYFELLWKLSSGHERGKVSQY
;
A
#
# COMPACT_ATOMS: atom_id res chain seq x y z
N MET A 1 45.71 -11.92 57.68
CA MET A 1 47.05 -12.36 58.11
C MET A 1 47.63 -13.21 56.98
N ASN A 2 48.40 -12.59 56.09
CA ASN A 2 49.87 -12.68 55.95
C ASN A 2 50.32 -13.96 55.21
N PHE A 3 50.71 -13.85 53.92
CA PHE A 3 52.08 -13.75 53.36
C PHE A 3 52.84 -15.11 53.46
N SER A 4 53.58 -15.67 52.48
CA SER A 4 54.31 -15.13 51.33
C SER A 4 55.00 -16.27 50.51
N SER A 5 55.51 -15.89 49.31
CA SER A 5 56.77 -16.35 48.63
C SER A 5 56.79 -17.73 47.92
N THR A 6 57.38 -17.96 46.74
CA THR A 6 58.34 -17.22 45.86
C THR A 6 58.53 -17.97 44.53
N GLY A 7 58.88 -17.28 43.43
CA GLY A 7 59.45 -17.90 42.22
C GLY A 7 59.50 -17.04 40.94
N ARG A 8 60.55 -16.21 40.80
CA ARG A 8 61.06 -15.54 39.55
C ARG A 8 61.82 -16.57 38.67
N CYS A 9 62.18 -16.44 37.39
CA CYS A 9 62.14 -15.43 36.31
C CYS A 9 62.61 -16.11 34.99
N GLY A 10 62.28 -15.50 33.82
CA GLY A 10 62.96 -15.66 32.52
C GLY A 10 62.01 -16.18 31.42
N GLY A 11 61.80 -15.56 30.26
CA GLY A 11 62.40 -14.42 29.57
C GLY A 11 62.20 -14.68 28.06
N GLY A 12 61.41 -13.86 27.34
CA GLY A 12 61.14 -14.11 25.91
C GLY A 12 60.13 -13.13 25.26
N LYS A 13 60.69 -12.02 24.76
CA LYS A 13 60.22 -11.03 23.76
C LYS A 13 58.80 -11.16 23.16
N ILE A 14 57.92 -10.18 23.38
CA ILE A 14 57.59 -9.03 22.48
C ILE A 14 57.04 -9.45 21.11
N LEU A 15 55.73 -9.31 20.93
CA LEU A 15 55.13 -8.64 19.76
C LEU A 15 53.95 -7.80 20.24
N SER A 16 54.18 -6.49 20.24
CA SER A 16 53.20 -5.44 20.48
C SER A 16 52.32 -5.26 19.24
N ASN A 17 51.00 -5.37 19.39
CA ASN A 17 50.07 -4.68 18.50
C ASN A 17 49.37 -3.59 19.30
N LYS A 18 49.99 -2.41 19.26
CA LYS A 18 49.34 -1.14 19.60
C LYS A 18 48.32 -0.87 18.49
N TYR A 19 47.03 -0.90 18.83
CA TYR A 19 46.03 -0.24 17.99
C TYR A 19 46.31 1.26 18.00
N PRO A 20 46.49 1.92 16.84
CA PRO A 20 46.62 3.36 16.81
C PRO A 20 45.25 3.97 17.14
N LYS A 21 45.22 4.78 18.22
CA LYS A 21 44.20 5.80 18.41
C LYS A 21 44.42 6.86 17.33
N GLY A 22 43.62 6.81 16.29
CA GLY A 22 43.59 7.78 15.21
C GLY A 22 42.25 7.63 14.49
N ALA A 23 41.32 8.52 14.83
CA ALA A 23 40.10 8.69 14.09
C ALA A 23 40.45 9.09 12.66
N PHE A 24 40.05 8.29 11.67
CA PHE A 24 39.55 8.78 10.39
C PHE A 24 38.53 7.76 9.87
N SER A 25 37.30 8.25 9.77
CA SER A 25 36.14 7.57 9.22
C SER A 25 36.41 7.17 7.76
N VAL A 26 36.45 5.87 7.49
CA VAL A 26 36.39 5.32 6.13
C VAL A 26 35.17 4.40 5.92
N THR A 27 34.32 4.26 6.94
CA THR A 27 33.03 3.57 6.82
C THR A 27 31.86 4.51 6.47
N SER A 28 32.12 5.80 6.22
CA SER A 28 31.07 6.80 5.99
C SER A 28 30.96 7.34 4.56
N ILE A 29 31.59 6.72 3.55
CA ILE A 29 31.59 7.25 2.16
C ILE A 29 31.03 6.26 1.12
N ILE A 30 30.58 5.05 1.50
CA ILE A 30 29.98 4.09 0.54
C ILE A 30 28.44 3.97 0.68
N CYS A 31 27.82 4.58 1.71
CA CYS A 31 26.37 4.43 1.92
C CYS A 31 25.46 5.31 1.06
N ASP A 32 26.00 6.14 0.15
CA ASP A 32 25.19 7.18 -0.52
C ASP A 32 24.61 6.86 -1.91
N ILE A 33 24.70 5.63 -2.47
CA ILE A 33 24.29 5.43 -3.89
C ILE A 33 23.51 4.12 -4.19
N TYR A 34 23.28 3.22 -3.23
CA TYR A 34 22.62 1.95 -3.55
C TYR A 34 21.09 1.97 -3.31
N SER A 35 20.33 2.34 -4.34
CA SER A 35 18.87 2.12 -4.36
C SER A 35 18.58 0.65 -4.66
N MET A 36 17.99 -0.07 -3.70
CA MET A 36 17.57 -1.46 -3.87
C MET A 36 16.58 -1.58 -5.03
N PHE A 37 15.65 -0.63 -5.14
CA PHE A 37 14.67 -0.64 -6.22
C PHE A 37 15.35 -0.57 -7.59
N SER A 38 16.34 0.31 -7.75
CA SER A 38 17.07 0.48 -9.02
C SER A 38 18.05 -0.68 -9.30
N SER A 39 18.58 -1.30 -8.25
CA SER A 39 19.52 -2.42 -8.38
C SER A 39 18.82 -3.74 -8.67
N GLU A 40 17.68 -4.02 -8.04
CA GLU A 40 16.97 -5.29 -8.13
C GLU A 40 15.92 -5.32 -9.24
N PHE A 41 15.43 -4.16 -9.69
CA PHE A 41 14.37 -4.07 -10.69
C PHE A 41 14.83 -3.38 -11.98
N ASP A 42 14.18 -3.76 -13.09
CA ASP A 42 14.28 -3.09 -14.39
C ASP A 42 12.89 -2.93 -15.03
N SER A 43 12.84 -2.42 -16.27
CA SER A 43 11.60 -2.27 -17.03
C SER A 43 10.53 -1.46 -16.28
N ILE A 44 10.97 -0.41 -15.59
CA ILE A 44 10.14 0.39 -14.68
C ILE A 44 9.21 1.29 -15.49
N LYS A 45 7.90 1.17 -15.25
CA LYS A 45 6.87 1.99 -15.88
C LYS A 45 5.89 2.50 -14.83
N CYS A 46 5.65 3.80 -14.80
CA CYS A 46 4.62 4.39 -13.94
C CYS A 46 3.23 3.90 -14.40
N LEU A 47 2.44 3.36 -13.47
CA LEU A 47 1.05 2.93 -13.68
C LEU A 47 0.06 4.02 -13.27
N GLY A 48 0.43 4.85 -12.30
CA GLY A 48 -0.38 5.95 -11.81
C GLY A 48 0.21 6.61 -10.56
N GLY A 49 -0.23 7.84 -10.29
CA GLY A 49 0.20 8.64 -9.15
C GLY A 49 -0.96 9.45 -8.55
N GLY A 50 -0.86 9.77 -7.27
CA GLY A 50 -1.82 10.61 -6.56
C GLY A 50 -1.39 10.96 -5.14
N GLY A 51 -2.31 11.49 -4.32
CA GLY A 51 -2.03 11.92 -2.95
C GLY A 51 -1.57 10.82 -1.97
N PHE A 52 -1.54 9.56 -2.42
CA PHE A 52 -1.09 8.40 -1.66
C PHE A 52 0.21 7.79 -2.23
N GLY A 53 0.93 8.53 -3.08
CA GLY A 53 2.17 8.09 -3.71
C GLY A 53 2.01 7.61 -5.15
N HIS A 54 3.04 6.95 -5.66
CA HIS A 54 3.16 6.50 -7.04
C HIS A 54 3.26 4.98 -7.12
N VAL A 55 2.67 4.38 -8.15
CA VAL A 55 2.73 2.93 -8.39
C VAL A 55 3.44 2.67 -9.71
N TYR A 56 4.41 1.77 -9.68
CA TYR A 56 5.21 1.38 -10.84
C TYR A 56 5.02 -0.11 -11.13
N ALA A 57 4.88 -0.47 -12.40
CA ALA A 57 5.18 -1.82 -12.85
C ALA A 57 6.71 -1.94 -12.99
N ALA A 58 7.29 -2.95 -12.37
CA ALA A 58 8.72 -3.19 -12.42
C ALA A 58 8.99 -4.69 -12.49
N ARG A 59 10.04 -5.09 -13.20
CA ARG A 59 10.45 -6.50 -13.31
C ARG A 59 11.62 -6.75 -12.39
N GLU A 60 11.46 -7.71 -11.49
CA GLU A 60 12.54 -8.16 -10.62
C GLU A 60 13.53 -9.00 -11.44
N LYS A 61 14.80 -8.59 -11.45
CA LYS A 61 15.83 -9.12 -12.36
C LYS A 61 16.08 -10.62 -12.14
N LEU A 62 16.19 -11.04 -10.88
CA LEU A 62 16.55 -12.41 -10.51
C LEU A 62 15.49 -13.45 -10.93
N VAL A 63 14.21 -13.13 -10.74
CA VAL A 63 13.10 -14.06 -11.01
C VAL A 63 12.40 -13.79 -12.35
N ASN A 64 12.81 -12.73 -13.07
CA ASN A 64 12.23 -12.28 -14.34
C ASN A 64 10.69 -12.15 -14.29
N LYS A 65 10.16 -11.65 -13.16
CA LYS A 65 8.71 -11.52 -12.92
C LYS A 65 8.36 -10.06 -12.65
N PHE A 66 7.23 -9.63 -13.21
CA PHE A 66 6.70 -8.30 -13.02
C PHE A 66 5.87 -8.19 -11.73
N TYR A 67 6.06 -7.08 -11.03
CA TYR A 67 5.36 -6.69 -9.81
C TYR A 67 4.87 -5.25 -9.92
N ALA A 68 3.89 -4.90 -9.09
CA ALA A 68 3.56 -3.52 -8.81
C ALA A 68 4.34 -3.07 -7.57
N VAL A 69 5.00 -1.92 -7.64
CA VAL A 69 5.72 -1.32 -6.51
C VAL A 69 5.12 0.05 -6.22
N LYS A 70 4.47 0.17 -5.06
CA LYS A 70 3.91 1.44 -4.58
C LYS A 70 4.93 2.14 -3.69
N ILE A 71 5.19 3.40 -3.99
CA ILE A 71 6.21 4.22 -3.34
C ILE A 71 5.49 5.38 -2.67
N VAL A 72 5.64 5.48 -1.35
CA VAL A 72 4.96 6.47 -0.51
C VAL A 72 5.95 7.12 0.44
N HIS A 73 5.70 8.36 0.86
CA HIS A 73 6.48 8.94 1.95
C HIS A 73 6.31 8.13 3.22
N TYR A 74 7.44 7.79 3.84
CA TYR A 74 7.45 7.05 5.09
C TYR A 74 6.90 7.91 6.23
N LYS A 75 5.81 7.44 6.82
CA LYS A 75 5.20 7.98 8.05
C LYS A 75 4.86 6.80 8.94
N GLU A 76 4.83 6.96 10.26
CA GLU A 76 4.49 5.86 11.20
C GLU A 76 3.14 5.17 10.87
N LYS A 77 2.19 5.92 10.31
CA LYS A 77 0.90 5.39 9.84
C LYS A 77 1.03 4.42 8.65
N ALA A 78 2.06 4.59 7.81
CA ALA A 78 2.31 3.74 6.63
C ALA A 78 2.79 2.33 7.02
N LEU A 79 3.45 2.17 8.17
CA LEU A 79 3.82 0.84 8.69
C LEU A 79 2.60 -0.04 9.00
N ARG A 80 1.46 0.56 9.38
CA ARG A 80 0.22 -0.18 9.64
C ARG A 80 -0.35 -0.84 8.39
N GLU A 81 -0.15 -0.22 7.22
CA GLU A 81 -0.53 -0.79 5.91
C GLU A 81 0.23 -2.11 5.71
N VAL A 82 1.55 -2.09 5.87
CA VAL A 82 2.40 -3.27 5.64
C VAL A 82 2.13 -4.40 6.63
N THR A 83 2.09 -4.12 7.94
CA THR A 83 1.95 -5.20 8.95
C THR A 83 0.65 -5.96 8.77
N THR A 84 -0.43 -5.24 8.50
CA THR A 84 -1.77 -5.85 8.39
C THR A 84 -1.96 -6.56 7.05
N LEU A 85 -1.40 -6.02 5.96
CA LEU A 85 -1.61 -6.56 4.61
C LEU A 85 -0.64 -7.69 4.26
N GLY A 86 0.54 -7.72 4.88
CA GLY A 86 1.48 -8.82 4.71
C GLY A 86 0.91 -10.18 5.15
N GLU A 87 -0.06 -10.18 6.06
CA GLU A 87 -0.72 -11.40 6.56
C GLU A 87 -1.99 -11.78 5.78
N ILE A 88 -2.49 -10.90 4.91
CA ILE A 88 -3.71 -11.13 4.14
C ILE A 88 -3.35 -11.88 2.85
N SER A 89 -3.87 -13.11 2.71
CA SER A 89 -3.78 -13.91 1.49
C SER A 89 -5.16 -14.41 1.11
N HIS A 90 -5.66 -13.97 -0.03
CA HIS A 90 -6.99 -14.31 -0.53
C HIS A 90 -7.06 -14.13 -2.05
N ASP A 91 -7.84 -14.97 -2.72
CA ASP A 91 -7.98 -14.96 -4.19
C ASP A 91 -8.50 -13.63 -4.74
N ASN A 92 -9.29 -12.89 -3.93
CA ASN A 92 -9.89 -11.61 -4.31
C ASN A 92 -9.25 -10.38 -3.67
N ILE A 93 -8.01 -10.51 -3.18
CA ILE A 93 -7.23 -9.40 -2.64
C ILE A 93 -5.87 -9.38 -3.34
N VAL A 94 -5.38 -8.19 -3.70
CA VAL A 94 -4.04 -8.03 -4.25
C VAL A 94 -3.01 -8.55 -3.26
N ARG A 95 -2.16 -9.49 -3.69
CA ARG A 95 -1.16 -10.06 -2.80
C ARG A 95 -0.05 -9.05 -2.49
N TYR A 96 0.23 -8.88 -1.20
CA TYR A 96 1.40 -8.17 -0.69
C TYR A 96 2.57 -9.15 -0.53
N TYR A 97 3.76 -8.77 -0.98
CA TYR A 97 4.96 -9.62 -0.90
C TYR A 97 5.91 -9.18 0.21
N ASN A 98 6.42 -7.95 0.11
CA ASN A 98 7.33 -7.37 1.08
C ASN A 98 7.36 -5.84 0.93
N CYS A 99 8.09 -5.18 1.82
CA CYS A 99 8.36 -3.75 1.73
C CYS A 99 9.79 -3.44 2.17
N TRP A 100 10.28 -2.26 1.80
CA TRP A 100 11.55 -1.73 2.31
C TRP A 100 11.53 -0.20 2.35
N ILE A 101 12.52 0.39 3.01
CA ILE A 101 12.67 1.85 3.13
C ILE A 101 13.93 2.28 2.39
N GLU A 102 13.85 3.36 1.64
CA GLU A 102 15.02 4.06 1.06
C GLU A 102 15.03 5.52 1.48
N ASP A 103 16.22 6.12 1.58
CA ASP A 103 16.43 7.50 2.04
C ASP A 103 16.39 8.53 0.88
N SER A 104 16.10 8.08 -0.35
CA SER A 104 16.08 8.91 -1.56
C SER A 104 14.89 8.57 -2.45
N GLU A 105 14.30 9.59 -3.08
CA GLU A 105 13.20 9.42 -4.04
C GLU A 105 13.67 8.72 -5.33
N PRO A 106 12.81 7.94 -6.02
CA PRO A 106 13.16 7.35 -7.31
C PRO A 106 13.50 8.42 -8.35
N GLN A 107 14.74 8.44 -8.84
CA GLN A 107 15.22 9.39 -9.85
C GLN A 107 14.77 9.06 -11.30
N TRP A 108 13.58 8.49 -11.50
CA TRP A 108 13.13 8.06 -12.84
C TRP A 108 12.23 9.10 -13.54
N ASP A 109 11.73 10.10 -12.81
CA ASP A 109 10.88 11.14 -13.38
C ASP A 109 11.21 12.51 -12.76
N ASN A 110 11.84 13.40 -13.53
CA ASN A 110 12.20 14.77 -13.11
C ASN A 110 10.98 15.71 -12.98
N SER A 111 9.76 15.21 -13.14
CA SER A 111 8.56 16.04 -13.22
C SER A 111 7.93 16.43 -11.88
N TYR A 112 8.36 15.86 -10.76
CA TYR A 112 7.78 16.14 -9.45
C TYR A 112 8.84 16.40 -8.38
N SER A 113 9.23 17.68 -8.25
CA SER A 113 9.89 18.20 -7.05
C SER A 113 8.80 18.79 -6.17
N ASP A 114 8.25 18.01 -5.24
CA ASP A 114 7.39 18.56 -4.20
C ASP A 114 8.29 19.26 -3.17
N SER A 115 8.34 20.60 -3.25
CA SER A 115 9.17 21.45 -2.40
C SER A 115 8.59 21.57 -0.98
N TYR A 116 8.57 20.47 -0.24
CA TYR A 116 8.30 20.50 1.20
C TYR A 116 9.57 20.87 1.95
N SER A 117 9.77 22.18 2.15
CA SER A 117 10.74 22.71 3.09
C SER A 117 10.28 22.42 4.52
N THR A 118 10.67 21.27 5.08
CA THR A 118 10.59 21.05 6.53
C THR A 118 11.97 21.20 7.15
N SER A 119 12.16 22.32 7.84
CA SER A 119 13.28 22.56 8.74
C SER A 119 13.18 21.59 9.94
N HIS A 120 13.93 20.50 9.90
CA HIS A 120 14.63 19.82 11.01
C HIS A 120 15.00 18.37 10.59
N ASP A 121 16.29 18.15 10.34
CA ASP A 121 17.08 16.95 10.65
C ASP A 121 16.52 15.56 10.25
N SER A 122 16.43 15.27 8.94
CA SER A 122 16.66 13.96 8.29
C SER A 122 16.23 14.03 6.82
N SER A 123 16.94 13.34 5.92
CA SER A 123 16.48 13.19 4.54
C SER A 123 15.11 12.50 4.51
N PRO A 124 14.20 12.88 3.58
CA PRO A 124 12.89 12.25 3.48
C PRO A 124 13.06 10.75 3.17
N LYS A 125 12.42 9.90 3.97
CA LYS A 125 12.41 8.45 3.75
C LYS A 125 11.18 8.04 2.95
N TYR A 126 11.34 7.03 2.10
CA TYR A 126 10.30 6.49 1.24
C TYR A 126 10.08 5.01 1.54
N LEU A 127 8.82 4.60 1.66
CA LEU A 127 8.41 3.22 1.82
C LEU A 127 8.00 2.65 0.46
N TYR A 128 8.62 1.54 0.09
CA TYR A 128 8.36 0.78 -1.12
C TYR A 128 7.59 -0.47 -0.75
N ILE A 129 6.46 -0.71 -1.40
CA ILE A 129 5.57 -1.83 -1.13
C ILE A 129 5.44 -2.67 -2.39
N LYS A 130 5.99 -3.89 -2.37
CA LYS A 130 5.94 -4.84 -3.49
C LYS A 130 4.66 -5.65 -3.43
N MET A 131 3.91 -5.61 -4.52
CA MET A 131 2.57 -6.19 -4.66
C MET A 131 2.44 -6.98 -5.96
N GLU A 132 1.41 -7.79 -6.03
CA GLU A 132 0.99 -8.45 -7.27
C GLU A 132 0.66 -7.41 -8.35
N LEU A 133 1.21 -7.62 -9.55
CA LEU A 133 0.84 -6.84 -10.72
C LEU A 133 -0.46 -7.41 -11.32
N CYS A 134 -1.53 -6.65 -11.17
CA CYS A 134 -2.82 -6.91 -11.82
C CYS A 134 -2.78 -6.49 -13.31
N ASP A 135 -3.83 -6.84 -14.04
CA ASP A 135 -4.11 -6.31 -15.37
C ASP A 135 -4.38 -4.80 -15.29
N THR A 136 -4.22 -4.10 -16.41
CA THR A 136 -4.45 -2.65 -16.51
C THR A 136 -5.92 -2.28 -16.42
N LYS A 137 -6.81 -3.23 -16.72
CA LYS A 137 -8.26 -3.04 -16.66
C LYS A 137 -8.75 -3.11 -15.21
N THR A 138 -9.52 -2.10 -14.82
CA THR A 138 -10.21 -2.03 -13.53
C THR A 138 -11.69 -2.37 -13.65
N LEU A 139 -12.37 -2.56 -12.52
CA LEU A 139 -13.83 -2.67 -12.47
C LEU A 139 -14.51 -1.40 -12.99
N HIS A 140 -13.88 -0.23 -12.81
CA HIS A 140 -14.37 1.03 -13.38
C HIS A 140 -14.44 0.95 -14.91
N ASP A 141 -13.38 0.46 -15.56
CA ASP A 141 -13.32 0.32 -17.01
C ASP A 141 -14.36 -0.69 -17.51
N TRP A 142 -14.54 -1.80 -16.79
CA TRP A 142 -15.58 -2.77 -17.10
C TRP A 142 -16.99 -2.16 -17.03
N ILE A 143 -17.30 -1.40 -15.96
CA ILE A 143 -18.60 -0.72 -15.82
C ILE A 143 -18.81 0.29 -16.95
N LYS A 144 -17.76 1.05 -17.29
CA LYS A 144 -17.81 2.04 -18.38
C LYS A 144 -18.14 1.38 -19.72
N GLU A 145 -17.40 0.33 -20.11
CA GLU A 145 -17.65 -0.42 -21.34
C GLU A 145 -19.07 -1.03 -21.36
N LYS A 146 -19.58 -1.50 -20.22
CA LYS A 146 -20.94 -2.04 -20.11
C LYS A 146 -22.01 -0.97 -20.23
N ASN A 147 -21.73 0.26 -19.83
CA ASN A 147 -22.64 1.39 -20.04
C ASN A 147 -22.67 1.85 -21.51
N GLU A 148 -21.58 1.68 -22.26
CA GLU A 148 -21.52 2.02 -23.69
C GLU A 148 -22.30 1.02 -24.55
N LYS A 149 -22.45 -0.23 -24.10
CA LYS A 149 -23.22 -1.26 -24.79
C LYS A 149 -24.73 -1.12 -24.54
N THR A 150 -25.53 -1.59 -25.50
CA THR A 150 -26.98 -1.81 -25.36
C THR A 150 -27.21 -3.29 -25.05
N LEU A 151 -26.79 -3.72 -23.86
CA LEU A 151 -27.04 -5.10 -23.40
C LEU A 151 -28.46 -5.22 -22.88
N GLN A 152 -29.06 -6.42 -23.01
CA GLN A 152 -30.27 -6.70 -22.26
C GLN A 152 -29.94 -6.70 -20.76
N GLU A 153 -30.87 -6.20 -19.93
CA GLU A 153 -30.66 -6.14 -18.48
C GLU A 153 -30.34 -7.52 -17.88
N SER A 154 -30.94 -8.58 -18.42
CA SER A 154 -30.70 -9.97 -18.01
C SER A 154 -29.24 -10.40 -18.17
N GLU A 155 -28.62 -10.06 -19.30
CA GLU A 155 -27.21 -10.38 -19.61
C GLU A 155 -26.27 -9.61 -18.68
N ARG A 156 -26.53 -8.32 -18.47
CA ARG A 156 -25.74 -7.49 -17.55
C ARG A 156 -25.77 -8.06 -16.13
N ARG A 157 -26.95 -8.45 -15.63
CA ARG A 157 -27.10 -9.07 -14.30
C ARG A 157 -26.36 -10.40 -14.20
N ALA A 158 -26.46 -11.24 -15.23
CA ALA A 158 -25.78 -12.53 -15.27
C ALA A 158 -24.25 -12.40 -15.19
N GLU A 159 -23.67 -11.43 -15.93
CA GLU A 159 -22.22 -11.18 -15.87
C GLU A 159 -21.78 -10.46 -14.59
N SER A 160 -22.65 -9.64 -13.99
CA SER A 160 -22.35 -8.86 -12.78
C SER A 160 -22.32 -9.70 -11.51
N LEU A 161 -23.16 -10.74 -11.44
CA LEU A 161 -23.30 -11.59 -10.25
C LEU A 161 -21.97 -12.23 -9.79
N PRO A 162 -21.18 -12.91 -10.67
CA PRO A 162 -19.91 -13.50 -10.25
C PRO A 162 -18.87 -12.45 -9.85
N LEU A 163 -18.93 -11.24 -10.40
CA LEU A 163 -18.07 -10.12 -9.99
C LEU A 163 -18.44 -9.65 -8.58
N ALA A 164 -19.73 -9.46 -8.31
CA ALA A 164 -20.22 -9.06 -6.99
C ALA A 164 -19.85 -10.09 -5.91
N GLN A 165 -19.97 -11.40 -6.20
CA GLN A 165 -19.57 -12.47 -5.29
C GLN A 165 -18.08 -12.41 -4.92
N GLN A 166 -17.22 -12.15 -5.89
CA GLN A 166 -15.78 -11.99 -5.65
C GLN A 166 -15.46 -10.78 -4.78
N ILE A 167 -16.16 -9.66 -4.99
CA ILE A 167 -16.00 -8.45 -4.16
C ILE A 167 -16.43 -8.75 -2.72
N VAL A 168 -17.60 -9.39 -2.53
CA VAL A 168 -18.09 -9.79 -1.20
C VAL A 168 -17.06 -10.70 -0.50
N SER A 169 -16.55 -11.71 -1.20
CA SER A 169 -15.55 -12.65 -0.68
C SER A 169 -14.27 -11.93 -0.23
N GLY A 170 -13.77 -10.99 -1.05
CA GLY A 170 -12.61 -10.17 -0.68
C GLY A 170 -12.87 -9.28 0.54
N VAL A 171 -14.02 -8.60 0.60
CA VAL A 171 -14.38 -7.72 1.73
C VAL A 171 -14.57 -8.53 3.02
N GLU A 172 -15.20 -9.70 2.94
CA GLU A 172 -15.33 -10.63 4.07
C GLU A 172 -13.96 -11.00 4.63
N CYS A 173 -13.00 -11.35 3.75
CA CYS A 173 -11.64 -11.65 4.19
C CYS A 173 -10.98 -10.45 4.90
N ILE A 174 -11.09 -9.24 4.34
CA ILE A 174 -10.57 -8.00 4.97
C ILE A 174 -11.17 -7.82 6.37
N HIS A 175 -12.50 -7.95 6.51
CA HIS A 175 -13.19 -7.78 7.78
C HIS A 175 -12.87 -8.90 8.78
N SER A 176 -12.65 -10.13 8.32
CA SER A 176 -12.23 -11.26 9.17
C SER A 176 -10.89 -11.02 9.86
N LYS A 177 -10.03 -10.19 9.25
CA LYS A 177 -8.73 -9.75 9.79
C LYS A 177 -8.83 -8.47 10.61
N LYS A 178 -10.04 -8.04 10.97
CA LYS A 178 -10.30 -6.81 11.72
C LYS A 178 -9.71 -5.59 11.00
N VAL A 179 -9.88 -5.51 9.68
CA VAL A 179 -9.45 -4.40 8.84
C VAL A 179 -10.67 -3.72 8.24
N ILE A 180 -10.59 -2.40 8.08
CA ILE A 180 -11.57 -1.59 7.34
C ILE A 180 -10.84 -0.95 6.17
N HIS A 181 -11.36 -1.12 4.95
CA HIS A 181 -10.71 -0.64 3.72
C HIS A 181 -10.87 0.88 3.54
N ARG A 182 -12.09 1.42 3.76
CA ARG A 182 -12.48 2.85 3.72
C ARG A 182 -12.43 3.56 2.37
N ASP A 183 -11.81 2.98 1.35
CA ASP A 183 -11.80 3.55 -0.01
C ASP A 183 -12.16 2.50 -1.08
N LEU A 184 -13.14 1.64 -0.78
CA LEU A 184 -13.69 0.74 -1.80
C LEU A 184 -14.37 1.56 -2.88
N LYS A 185 -13.90 1.39 -4.12
CA LYS A 185 -14.44 2.00 -5.33
C LYS A 185 -14.00 1.17 -6.54
N PRO A 186 -14.70 1.23 -7.69
CA PRO A 186 -14.37 0.42 -8.86
C PRO A 186 -12.96 0.62 -9.40
N VAL A 187 -12.33 1.79 -9.19
CA VAL A 187 -10.94 2.06 -9.59
C VAL A 187 -9.93 1.27 -8.74
N ASN A 188 -10.28 0.94 -7.49
CA ASN A 188 -9.42 0.19 -6.56
C ASN A 188 -9.67 -1.33 -6.62
N ILE A 189 -10.47 -1.80 -7.58
CA ILE A 189 -10.76 -3.21 -7.80
C ILE A 189 -10.30 -3.53 -9.22
N MET A 190 -9.25 -4.34 -9.34
CA MET A 190 -8.59 -4.66 -10.62
C MET A 190 -8.88 -6.09 -11.02
N PHE A 191 -8.65 -6.43 -12.28
CA PHE A 191 -8.60 -7.83 -12.71
C PHE A 191 -7.18 -8.36 -12.53
N GLY A 192 -7.03 -9.51 -11.88
CA GLY A 192 -5.79 -10.27 -11.87
C GLY A 192 -5.53 -10.88 -13.25
N LYS A 193 -4.29 -11.34 -13.48
CA LYS A 193 -3.92 -12.03 -14.72
C LYS A 193 -4.67 -13.37 -14.92
N ASP A 194 -5.26 -13.88 -13.85
CA ASP A 194 -6.13 -15.05 -13.80
C ASP A 194 -7.61 -14.72 -14.15
N GLY A 195 -7.93 -13.46 -14.45
CA GLY A 195 -9.28 -12.99 -14.75
C GLY A 195 -10.17 -12.78 -13.52
N LYS A 196 -9.65 -13.03 -12.30
CA LYS A 196 -10.39 -12.81 -11.04
C LYS A 196 -10.27 -11.35 -10.59
N LEU A 197 -11.27 -10.84 -9.89
CA LEU A 197 -11.16 -9.51 -9.27
C LEU A 197 -10.21 -9.55 -8.08
N LYS A 198 -9.40 -8.50 -7.93
CA LYS A 198 -8.46 -8.26 -6.83
C LYS A 198 -8.74 -6.89 -6.23
N ILE A 199 -9.15 -6.86 -4.95
CA ILE A 199 -9.28 -5.62 -4.18
C ILE A 199 -7.88 -5.12 -3.81
N GLY A 200 -7.58 -3.87 -4.14
CA GLY A 200 -6.29 -3.24 -3.87
C GLY A 200 -6.43 -1.81 -3.32
N ASP A 201 -5.29 -1.15 -3.18
CA ASP A 201 -5.14 0.20 -2.63
C ASP A 201 -5.71 0.40 -1.21
N PHE A 202 -4.93 -0.11 -0.26
CA PHE A 202 -5.20 0.01 1.17
C PHE A 202 -4.52 1.24 1.80
N GLY A 203 -4.19 2.27 1.01
CA GLY A 203 -3.55 3.50 1.52
C GLY A 203 -4.39 4.26 2.56
N LEU A 204 -5.69 3.93 2.62
CA LEU A 204 -6.61 4.41 3.62
C LEU A 204 -7.08 3.32 4.58
N ALA A 205 -6.53 2.11 4.59
CA ALA A 205 -6.99 1.07 5.51
C ALA A 205 -6.73 1.42 6.99
N THR A 206 -7.48 0.80 7.89
CA THR A 206 -7.27 0.91 9.34
C THR A 206 -7.73 -0.35 10.05
N ALA A 207 -7.12 -0.65 11.19
CA ALA A 207 -7.64 -1.65 12.11
C ALA A 207 -9.07 -1.29 12.56
N GLU A 208 -9.94 -2.29 12.59
CA GLU A 208 -11.16 -2.33 13.37
C GLU A 208 -10.73 -2.36 14.84
N ILE A 209 -11.07 -1.30 15.57
CA ILE A 209 -10.78 -1.19 17.00
C ILE A 209 -12.13 -1.36 17.67
N ASP A 210 -12.29 -2.44 18.43
CA ASP A 210 -13.52 -2.71 19.17
C ASP A 210 -13.65 -1.67 20.33
N ASP A 211 -14.80 -1.00 20.38
CA ASP A 211 -15.42 -0.23 21.48
C ASP A 211 -14.63 0.89 22.21
N ASP A 212 -13.39 1.16 21.84
CA ASP A 212 -12.59 2.23 22.44
C ASP A 212 -12.89 3.58 21.76
N ILE A 213 -13.91 4.30 22.27
CA ILE A 213 -14.41 5.59 21.75
C ILE A 213 -13.27 6.58 21.51
N GLU A 214 -12.27 6.60 22.38
CA GLU A 214 -11.12 7.51 22.28
C GLU A 214 -10.22 7.20 21.06
N LYS A 215 -10.07 5.93 20.68
CA LYS A 215 -9.35 5.51 19.48
C LYS A 215 -10.18 5.68 18.21
N LEU A 216 -11.51 5.51 18.29
CA LEU A 216 -12.44 5.82 17.20
C LEU A 216 -12.41 7.32 16.84
N MET A 217 -12.23 8.19 17.84
CA MET A 217 -12.08 9.65 17.67
C MET A 217 -10.73 10.08 17.05
N LYS A 218 -9.72 9.20 17.07
CA LYS A 218 -8.42 9.40 16.39
C LYS A 218 -8.48 9.05 14.89
N ARG A 219 -9.58 8.50 14.38
CA ARG A 219 -9.74 8.25 12.93
C ARG A 219 -9.81 9.57 12.18
N THR A 220 -9.09 9.63 11.06
CA THR A 220 -9.17 10.74 10.11
C THR A 220 -10.58 10.75 9.50
N GLY A 221 -11.37 11.78 9.82
CA GLY A 221 -12.65 12.04 9.13
C GLY A 221 -12.40 12.50 7.69
N LYS A 222 -13.38 12.28 6.81
CA LYS A 222 -13.31 12.64 5.37
C LYS A 222 -12.21 11.90 4.57
N ALA A 223 -11.69 10.79 5.06
CA ALA A 223 -10.82 9.92 4.28
C ALA A 223 -11.64 9.21 3.18
N GLY A 224 -11.11 9.08 1.97
CA GLY A 224 -11.73 8.32 0.87
C GLY A 224 -12.36 9.18 -0.23
N THR A 225 -12.86 8.52 -1.27
CA THR A 225 -13.47 9.16 -2.44
C THR A 225 -14.94 9.48 -2.17
N LYS A 226 -15.32 10.77 -2.25
CA LYS A 226 -16.66 11.25 -1.83
C LYS A 226 -17.85 10.50 -2.45
N SER A 227 -17.74 10.02 -3.69
CA SER A 227 -18.84 9.35 -4.41
C SER A 227 -19.18 7.96 -3.89
N TYR A 228 -18.30 7.31 -3.12
CA TYR A 228 -18.53 5.99 -2.53
C TYR A 228 -18.50 6.02 -0.99
N MET A 229 -18.28 7.21 -0.43
CA MET A 229 -18.08 7.41 1.00
C MET A 229 -19.42 7.32 1.74
N ALA A 230 -19.49 6.44 2.74
CA ALA A 230 -20.63 6.37 3.64
C ALA A 230 -20.85 7.70 4.38
N PRO A 231 -22.10 8.10 4.67
CA PRO A 231 -22.38 9.38 5.31
C PRO A 231 -21.69 9.54 6.67
N GLU A 232 -21.61 8.47 7.47
CA GLU A 232 -20.91 8.44 8.76
C GLU A 232 -19.39 8.57 8.65
N GLN A 233 -18.81 8.32 7.47
CA GLN A 233 -17.36 8.50 7.24
C GLN A 233 -16.97 10.00 7.16
N ARG A 234 -17.96 10.90 7.07
CA ARG A 234 -17.78 12.35 7.17
C ARG A 234 -17.55 12.83 8.61
N SER A 235 -18.00 12.05 9.59
CA SER A 235 -17.77 12.29 11.02
C SER A 235 -16.66 11.38 11.56
N LYS A 236 -16.46 11.40 12.89
CA LYS A 236 -15.58 10.47 13.59
C LYS A 236 -16.42 9.32 14.16
N GLY A 237 -15.82 8.13 14.28
CA GLY A 237 -16.50 6.98 14.92
C GLY A 237 -17.32 6.07 14.00
N TYR A 238 -16.92 5.93 12.74
CA TYR A 238 -17.48 4.92 11.84
C TYR A 238 -16.81 3.54 12.06
N GLY A 239 -17.40 2.45 11.57
CA GLY A 239 -16.89 1.07 11.67
C GLY A 239 -16.78 0.37 10.31
N ARG A 240 -16.68 -0.96 10.27
CA ARG A 240 -16.55 -1.73 9.00
C ARG A 240 -17.74 -1.57 8.04
N LYS A 241 -18.90 -1.10 8.53
CA LYS A 241 -20.11 -0.88 7.74
C LYS A 241 -19.95 0.15 6.62
N VAL A 242 -18.93 1.02 6.71
CA VAL A 242 -18.62 1.94 5.61
C VAL A 242 -18.22 1.21 4.33
N ASP A 243 -17.55 0.06 4.43
CA ASP A 243 -17.19 -0.77 3.28
C ASP A 243 -18.44 -1.45 2.70
N ILE A 244 -19.42 -1.80 3.54
CA ILE A 244 -20.70 -2.38 3.10
C ILE A 244 -21.53 -1.36 2.33
N PHE A 245 -21.54 -0.10 2.77
CA PHE A 245 -22.18 1.00 2.03
C PHE A 245 -21.56 1.18 0.64
N ALA A 246 -20.22 1.28 0.57
CA ALA A 246 -19.49 1.39 -0.69
C ALA A 246 -19.77 0.20 -1.62
N MET A 247 -19.77 -1.02 -1.08
CA MET A 247 -20.10 -2.24 -1.82
C MET A 247 -21.53 -2.21 -2.39
N GLY A 248 -22.50 -1.67 -1.65
CA GLY A 248 -23.88 -1.49 -2.14
C GLY A 248 -23.95 -0.57 -3.36
N LEU A 249 -23.21 0.53 -3.35
CA LEU A 249 -23.10 1.44 -4.49
C LEU A 249 -22.43 0.78 -5.70
N ILE A 250 -21.35 0.04 -5.46
CA ILE A 250 -20.66 -0.72 -6.52
C ILE A 250 -21.61 -1.75 -7.13
N TYR A 251 -22.34 -2.51 -6.30
CA TYR A 251 -23.29 -3.50 -6.77
C TYR A 251 -24.40 -2.87 -7.62
N PHE A 252 -24.94 -1.73 -7.21
CA PHE A 252 -25.90 -0.97 -8.00
C PHE A 252 -25.35 -0.58 -9.38
N GLU A 253 -24.11 -0.08 -9.46
CA GLU A 253 -23.46 0.25 -10.74
C GLU A 253 -23.19 -0.97 -11.63
N LEU A 254 -22.95 -2.14 -11.04
CA LEU A 254 -22.83 -3.38 -11.81
C LEU A 254 -24.16 -3.73 -12.47
N LEU A 255 -25.28 -3.62 -11.74
CA LEU A 255 -26.59 -4.01 -12.23
C LEU A 255 -27.23 -3.00 -13.19
N TRP A 256 -27.00 -1.70 -12.99
CA TRP A 256 -27.75 -0.64 -13.67
C TRP A 256 -26.88 0.22 -14.59
N LYS A 257 -27.40 0.53 -15.78
CA LYS A 257 -26.76 1.47 -16.71
C LYS A 257 -27.05 2.90 -16.25
N LEU A 258 -26.00 3.61 -15.82
CA LEU A 258 -26.08 5.04 -15.53
C LEU A 258 -25.72 5.81 -16.80
N SER A 259 -26.66 6.65 -17.27
CA SER A 259 -26.60 7.24 -18.61
C SER A 259 -25.78 8.53 -18.68
N SER A 260 -25.43 9.13 -17.53
CA SER A 260 -24.45 10.23 -17.47
C SER A 260 -23.83 10.41 -16.08
N GLY A 261 -22.63 11.00 -16.01
CA GLY A 261 -21.98 11.38 -14.74
C GLY A 261 -22.80 12.34 -13.86
N HIS A 262 -23.79 13.04 -14.44
CA HIS A 262 -24.71 13.93 -13.72
C HIS A 262 -25.73 13.18 -12.84
N GLU A 263 -26.13 11.95 -13.21
CA GLU A 263 -27.03 11.13 -12.38
C GLU A 263 -26.32 10.60 -11.13
N ARG A 264 -25.02 10.27 -11.27
CA ARG A 264 -24.16 9.78 -10.17
C ARG A 264 -24.00 10.80 -9.04
N GLY A 265 -23.96 12.09 -9.37
CA GLY A 265 -23.96 13.18 -8.40
C GLY A 265 -25.28 13.36 -7.66
N LYS A 266 -26.42 13.05 -8.30
CA LYS A 266 -27.76 13.17 -7.69
C LYS A 266 -28.09 12.01 -6.74
N VAL A 267 -27.63 10.79 -7.05
CA VAL A 267 -27.84 9.61 -6.17
C VAL A 267 -26.98 9.69 -4.90
N SER A 268 -25.80 10.34 -4.96
CA SER A 268 -24.89 10.49 -3.81
C SER A 268 -25.21 11.69 -2.88
N GLN A 269 -26.29 12.42 -3.15
CA GLN A 269 -26.72 13.61 -2.40
C GLN A 269 -27.89 13.36 -1.43
N TYR A 270 -28.36 12.11 -1.34
CA TYR A 270 -29.28 11.64 -0.30
C TYR A 270 -28.51 10.77 0.69
#